data_AF-A0AA38IWY6-F1
#
_entry.id   AF-A0AA38IWY6-F1
#
_cell.length_a   1.000
_cell.length_b   1.000
_cell.length_c   1.000
_cell.angle_alpha   90.00
_cell.angle_beta   90.00
_cell.angle_gamma   90.00
#
_symmetry.space_group_name_H-M   'P 1'
#
loop_
_entity.id
_entity.type
_entity.pdbx_description
1 polymer ?
#
loop_
_entity_poly.entity_id
_entity_poly.type
_entity_poly.pdbx_seq_one_letter_code
_entity_poly.pdbx_strand_id
1 'polypeptide(L)'
;MDCNKLPEDILECAKEVSLNLLPQKSREIYESAYQRFVEWCKEKAVQIYSEDVLMVYFANLAKKVKPSMLWSQYSMLRSTLDIKNGVNISKYSKLRAFFKRQNEGYTPKKAPVFKKEQVDRFLHTAPDNLYLMMKV
;
A
#
# COMPACT_ATOMS: atom_id res chain seq x y z
N MET A 1 18.78 10.71 36.98
CA MET A 1 18.95 9.56 36.08
C MET A 1 18.94 10.11 34.67
N ASP A 2 20.13 10.44 34.18
CA ASP A 2 20.33 11.21 32.96
C ASP A 2 19.78 10.51 31.72
N CYS A 3 18.89 11.22 31.05
CA CYS A 3 18.26 10.80 29.81
C CYS A 3 19.34 10.82 28.73
N ASN A 4 19.74 9.64 28.29
CA ASN A 4 20.64 9.40 27.17
C ASN A 4 19.94 9.89 25.88
N LYS A 5 19.93 11.21 25.66
CA LYS A 5 19.35 11.82 24.46
C LYS A 5 20.28 11.50 23.30
N LEU A 6 19.80 10.63 22.41
CA LEU A 6 20.43 10.38 21.13
C LEU A 6 20.64 11.73 20.42
N PRO A 7 21.85 12.04 19.94
CA PRO A 7 22.13 13.27 19.21
C PRO A 7 21.16 13.50 18.04
N GLU A 8 20.71 14.74 17.83
CA GLU A 8 19.68 15.08 16.84
C GLU A 8 20.14 14.80 15.39
N ASP A 9 21.43 14.95 15.12
CA ASP A 9 22.08 14.60 13.85
C ASP A 9 21.94 13.11 13.53
N ILE A 10 22.13 12.24 14.54
CA ILE A 10 21.94 10.79 14.39
C ILE A 10 20.46 10.47 14.16
N LEU A 11 19.54 11.16 14.85
CA LEU A 11 18.09 11.03 14.66
C LEU A 11 17.65 11.45 13.26
N GLU A 12 18.19 12.54 12.73
CA GLU A 12 17.88 13.06 11.42
C GLU A 12 18.43 12.15 10.31
N CYS A 13 19.69 11.71 10.42
CA CYS A 13 20.25 10.69 9.52
C CYS A 13 19.46 9.39 9.55
N ALA A 14 19.04 8.92 10.73
CA ALA A 14 18.22 7.71 10.85
C ALA A 14 16.86 7.87 10.16
N LYS A 15 16.21 9.04 10.27
CA LYS A 15 14.96 9.35 9.56
C LYS A 15 15.16 9.37 8.04
N GLU A 16 16.21 10.00 7.53
CA GLU A 16 16.51 10.01 6.09
C GLU A 16 16.78 8.61 5.54
N VAL A 17 17.62 7.82 6.23
CA VAL A 17 17.89 6.43 5.85
C VAL A 17 16.61 5.61 5.85
N SER A 18 15.75 5.80 6.85
CA SER A 18 14.46 5.15 6.98
C SER A 18 13.49 5.50 5.85
N LEU A 19 13.49 6.75 5.37
CA LEU A 19 12.68 7.17 4.21
C LEU A 19 13.16 6.52 2.90
N ASN A 20 14.44 6.18 2.81
CA ASN A 20 15.00 5.44 1.68
C ASN A 20 14.66 3.94 1.69
N LEU A 21 14.09 3.41 2.79
CA LEU A 21 13.61 2.03 2.85
C LEU A 21 12.28 1.83 2.09
N LEU A 22 11.52 2.90 1.83
CA LEU A 22 10.31 2.82 1.02
C LEU A 22 10.67 2.71 -0.48
N PRO A 23 9.91 1.96 -1.29
CA PRO A 23 10.21 1.81 -2.71
C PRO A 23 10.20 3.18 -3.42
N GLN A 24 11.33 3.54 -4.02
CA GLN A 24 11.58 4.89 -4.55
C GLN A 24 10.48 5.37 -5.53
N LYS A 25 10.04 4.49 -6.45
CA LYS A 25 9.01 4.83 -7.46
C LYS A 25 7.60 4.98 -6.89
N SER A 26 7.29 4.34 -5.77
CA SER A 26 5.92 4.33 -5.20
C SER A 26 5.83 4.98 -3.83
N ARG A 27 6.88 5.71 -3.41
CA ARG A 27 6.97 6.33 -2.09
C ARG A 27 5.76 7.20 -1.77
N GLU A 28 5.35 8.05 -2.71
CA GLU A 28 4.19 8.94 -2.55
C GLU A 28 2.89 8.17 -2.25
N ILE A 29 2.72 7.00 -2.85
CA ILE A 29 1.52 6.17 -2.64
C ILE A 29 1.51 5.60 -1.21
N TYR A 30 2.68 5.18 -0.71
CA TYR A 30 2.85 4.67 0.65
C TYR A 30 2.62 5.79 1.68
N GLU A 31 3.18 6.97 1.45
CA GLU A 31 2.97 8.15 2.30
C GLU A 31 1.51 8.59 2.30
N SER A 32 0.84 8.62 1.14
CA SER A 32 -0.58 8.94 1.05
C SER A 32 -1.45 7.94 1.83
N ALA A 33 -1.14 6.64 1.77
CA ALA A 33 -1.84 5.63 2.55
C ALA A 33 -1.63 5.82 4.06
N TYR A 34 -0.40 6.11 4.48
CA TYR A 34 -0.07 6.42 5.87
C TYR A 34 -0.81 7.67 6.37
N GLN A 35 -0.78 8.75 5.60
CA GLN A 35 -1.42 10.00 5.96
C GLN A 35 -2.93 9.84 6.17
N ARG A 36 -3.61 9.09 5.29
CA ARG A 36 -5.04 8.78 5.45
C ARG A 36 -5.34 8.02 6.74
N PHE A 37 -4.45 7.12 7.14
CA PHE A 37 -4.59 6.41 8.41
C PHE A 37 -4.37 7.35 9.61
N VAL A 38 -3.32 8.17 9.58
CA VAL A 38 -3.02 9.14 10.64
C VAL A 38 -4.15 10.15 10.82
N GLU A 39 -4.70 10.66 9.72
CA GLU A 39 -5.84 11.58 9.73
C GLU A 39 -7.08 10.93 10.35
N TRP A 40 -7.40 9.69 9.97
CA TRP A 40 -8.47 8.93 10.58
C TRP A 40 -8.24 8.70 12.09
N CYS A 41 -7.00 8.42 12.51
CA CYS A 41 -6.65 8.30 13.93
C CYS A 41 -6.83 9.63 14.68
N LYS A 42 -6.47 10.77 14.07
CA LYS A 42 -6.68 12.11 14.64
C LYS A 42 -8.16 12.41 14.84
N GLU A 43 -9.00 12.12 13.84
CA GLU A 43 -10.46 12.28 13.93
C GLU A 43 -11.08 11.44 15.06
N LYS A 44 -10.50 10.28 15.35
CA LYS A 44 -10.95 9.36 16.41
C LYS A 44 -10.22 9.54 17.74
N ALA A 45 -9.35 10.54 17.86
CA ALA A 45 -8.51 10.79 19.04
C ALA A 45 -7.69 9.56 19.49
N VAL A 46 -7.24 8.73 18.54
CA VAL A 46 -6.45 7.53 18.80
C VAL A 46 -4.96 7.86 18.77
N GLN A 47 -4.26 7.58 19.87
CA GLN A 47 -2.81 7.79 19.99
C GLN A 47 -1.99 6.51 19.91
N ILE A 48 -2.60 5.33 20.12
CA ILE A 48 -1.92 4.03 20.14
C ILE A 48 -2.37 3.20 18.94
N TYR A 49 -1.42 2.67 18.17
CA TYR A 49 -1.70 1.87 16.97
C TYR A 49 -1.77 0.37 17.27
N SER A 50 -2.78 -0.02 18.06
CA SER A 50 -3.02 -1.42 18.43
C SER A 50 -3.67 -2.22 17.30
N GLU A 51 -3.71 -3.55 17.46
CA GLU A 51 -4.40 -4.45 16.53
C GLU A 51 -5.89 -4.09 16.38
N ASP A 52 -6.58 -3.74 17.48
CA ASP A 52 -8.01 -3.40 17.46
C ASP A 52 -8.29 -2.12 16.67
N VAL A 53 -7.42 -1.11 16.80
CA VAL A 53 -7.51 0.15 16.03
C VAL A 53 -7.41 -0.14 14.54
N LEU A 54 -6.43 -0.96 14.13
CA LEU A 54 -6.28 -1.34 12.73
C LEU A 54 -7.44 -2.20 12.24
N MET A 55 -7.97 -3.10 13.06
CA MET A 55 -9.15 -3.88 12.71
C MET A 55 -10.34 -2.97 12.39
N VAL A 56 -10.61 -1.96 13.23
CA VAL A 56 -11.71 -1.01 12.99
C VAL A 56 -11.45 -0.16 11.74
N TYR A 57 -10.23 0.33 11.55
CA TYR A 57 -9.85 1.09 10.36
C TYR A 57 -10.08 0.27 9.08
N PHE A 58 -9.53 -0.94 9.02
CA PHE A 58 -9.66 -1.81 7.83
C PHE A 58 -11.09 -2.33 7.64
N ALA A 59 -11.86 -2.54 8.70
CA ALA A 59 -13.28 -2.87 8.59
C ALA A 59 -14.09 -1.73 7.94
N ASN A 60 -13.78 -0.48 8.26
CA ASN A 60 -14.39 0.68 7.61
C ASN A 60 -13.93 0.84 6.16
N LEU A 61 -12.65 0.55 5.89
CA LEU A 61 -12.09 0.64 4.55
C LEU A 61 -12.64 -0.46 3.61
N ALA A 62 -12.81 -1.68 4.12
CA ALA A 62 -13.35 -2.83 3.38
C ALA A 62 -14.76 -2.58 2.82
N LYS A 63 -15.56 -1.74 3.48
CA LYS A 63 -16.88 -1.32 2.98
C LYS A 63 -16.81 -0.45 1.72
N LYS A 64 -15.66 0.18 1.45
CA LYS A 64 -15.47 1.16 0.38
C LYS A 64 -14.60 0.65 -0.77
N VAL A 65 -13.74 -0.34 -0.53
CA VAL A 65 -12.73 -0.79 -1.50
C VAL A 65 -12.80 -2.29 -1.78
N LYS A 66 -12.27 -2.71 -2.92
CA LYS A 66 -12.17 -4.14 -3.28
C LYS A 66 -11.13 -4.87 -2.41
N PRO A 67 -11.26 -6.19 -2.19
CA PRO A 67 -10.32 -6.95 -1.36
C PRO A 67 -8.85 -6.83 -1.79
N SER A 68 -8.56 -6.85 -3.10
CA SER A 68 -7.20 -6.65 -3.62
C SER A 68 -6.60 -5.29 -3.23
N MET A 69 -7.40 -4.23 -3.27
CA MET A 69 -6.97 -2.89 -2.83
C MET A 69 -6.75 -2.85 -1.32
N LEU A 70 -7.58 -3.55 -0.53
CA LEU A 70 -7.43 -3.65 0.91
C LEU A 70 -6.06 -4.25 1.30
N TRP A 71 -5.63 -5.31 0.60
CA TRP A 71 -4.30 -5.91 0.79
C TRP A 71 -3.15 -4.97 0.38
N SER A 72 -3.31 -4.20 -0.69
CA SER A 72 -2.34 -3.17 -1.05
C SER A 72 -2.22 -2.12 0.06
N GLN A 73 -3.35 -1.65 0.60
CA GLN A 73 -3.38 -0.69 1.71
C GLN A 73 -2.73 -1.26 2.98
N TYR A 74 -3.00 -2.52 3.31
CA TYR A 74 -2.32 -3.23 4.38
C TYR A 74 -0.80 -3.27 4.19
N SER A 75 -0.34 -3.60 2.99
CA SER A 75 1.09 -3.74 2.70
C SER A 75 1.82 -2.39 2.80
N MET A 76 1.17 -1.32 2.32
CA MET A 76 1.67 0.04 2.46
C MET A 76 1.75 0.46 3.93
N LEU A 77 0.66 0.29 4.68
CA LEU A 77 0.63 0.63 6.11
C LEU A 77 1.59 -0.20 6.94
N ARG A 78 1.78 -1.48 6.61
CA ARG A 78 2.77 -2.33 7.28
C ARG A 78 4.16 -1.75 7.18
N SER A 79 4.54 -1.30 5.99
CA SER A 79 5.88 -0.76 5.75
C SER A 79 6.04 0.60 6.43
N THR A 80 5.05 1.49 6.30
CA THR A 80 5.15 2.84 6.85
C THR A 80 5.05 2.87 8.38
N LEU A 81 4.21 2.03 9.00
CA LEU A 81 4.11 1.95 10.46
C LEU A 81 5.35 1.34 11.11
N ASP A 82 5.97 0.35 10.46
CA ASP A 82 7.23 -0.24 10.93
C ASP A 82 8.36 0.79 10.89
N ILE A 83 8.50 1.51 9.76
CA ILE A 83 9.54 2.51 9.54
C ILE A 83 9.35 3.77 10.41
N LYS A 84 8.14 4.33 10.46
CA LYS A 84 7.89 5.63 11.11
C LYS A 84 7.55 5.54 12.59
N ASN A 85 6.95 4.43 13.02
CA ASN A 85 6.43 4.28 14.37
C ASN A 85 6.99 3.06 15.11
N GLY A 86 7.79 2.22 14.45
CA GLY A 86 8.28 0.96 15.03
C GLY A 86 7.16 -0.06 15.28
N VAL A 87 6.00 0.09 14.62
CA VAL A 87 4.83 -0.77 14.85
C VAL A 87 4.77 -1.85 13.79
N ASN A 88 5.18 -3.05 14.17
CA ASN A 88 5.17 -4.21 13.28
C ASN A 88 3.81 -4.93 13.28
N ILE A 89 2.91 -4.50 12.38
CA ILE A 89 1.56 -5.05 12.23
C ILE A 89 1.51 -6.45 11.60
N SER A 90 2.66 -7.03 11.20
CA SER A 90 2.69 -8.40 10.68
C SER A 90 2.43 -9.45 11.75
N LYS A 91 2.63 -9.08 13.02
CA LYS A 91 2.39 -9.91 14.19
C LYS A 91 0.91 -9.98 14.59
N TYR A 92 0.06 -9.14 13.99
CA TYR A 92 -1.36 -9.03 14.32
C TYR A 92 -2.16 -10.17 13.66
N SER A 93 -2.40 -11.23 14.42
CA SER A 93 -3.01 -12.48 13.93
C SER A 93 -4.50 -12.34 13.64
N LYS A 94 -5.26 -11.58 14.44
CA LYS A 94 -6.68 -11.30 14.20
C LYS A 94 -6.83 -10.45 12.95
N LEU A 95 -5.96 -9.47 12.77
CA LEU A 95 -5.95 -8.63 11.58
C LEU A 95 -5.70 -9.49 10.33
N ARG A 96 -4.68 -10.36 10.34
CA ARG A 96 -4.42 -11.28 9.22
C ARG A 96 -5.60 -12.22 8.95
N ALA A 97 -6.25 -12.74 10.00
CA ALA A 97 -7.44 -13.57 9.86
C ALA A 97 -8.61 -12.81 9.21
N PHE A 98 -8.81 -11.54 9.59
CA PHE A 98 -9.80 -10.66 8.96
C PHE A 98 -9.56 -10.52 7.45
N PHE A 99 -8.32 -10.23 7.03
CA PHE A 99 -8.00 -10.11 5.60
C PHE A 99 -8.17 -11.41 4.81
N LYS A 100 -7.89 -12.58 5.42
CA LYS A 100 -8.16 -13.88 4.80
C LYS A 100 -9.64 -14.06 4.50
N ARG A 101 -10.51 -13.75 5.47
CA ARG A 101 -11.98 -13.83 5.30
C ARG A 101 -12.49 -12.86 4.24
N GLN A 102 -11.93 -11.65 4.17
CA GLN A 102 -12.31 -10.67 3.13
C GLN A 102 -11.96 -11.11 1.70
N ASN A 103 -11.02 -12.05 1.54
CA ASN A 103 -10.65 -12.62 0.25
C ASN A 103 -11.44 -13.88 -0.12
N GLU A 104 -12.21 -14.46 0.80
CA GLU A 104 -13.00 -15.66 0.51
C GLU A 104 -14.00 -15.35 -0.61
N GLY A 105 -13.93 -16.14 -1.70
CA GLY A 105 -14.76 -15.92 -2.90
C GLY A 105 -14.31 -14.78 -3.82
N TYR A 106 -13.24 -14.03 -3.49
CA TYR A 106 -12.70 -13.01 -4.39
C TYR A 106 -12.04 -13.66 -5.60
N THR A 107 -12.53 -13.34 -6.79
CA THR A 107 -11.90 -13.71 -8.06
C THR A 107 -11.17 -12.50 -8.66
N PRO A 108 -9.86 -12.59 -8.92
CA PRO A 108 -9.13 -11.50 -9.56
C PRO A 108 -9.69 -11.18 -10.94
N LYS A 109 -9.96 -9.90 -11.20
CA LYS A 109 -10.30 -9.44 -12.55
C LYS A 109 -9.07 -9.58 -13.44
N LYS A 110 -9.09 -10.54 -14.36
CA LYS A 110 -8.06 -10.67 -15.38
C LYS A 110 -8.31 -9.65 -16.49
N ALA A 111 -7.23 -9.05 -17.00
CA ALA A 111 -7.32 -8.26 -18.22
C ALA A 111 -7.70 -9.19 -19.39
N PRO A 112 -8.49 -8.73 -20.38
CA PRO A 112 -8.72 -9.49 -21.58
C PRO A 112 -7.39 -9.82 -22.27
N VAL A 113 -7.22 -11.06 -22.69
CA VAL A 113 -6.08 -11.45 -23.51
C VAL A 113 -6.45 -11.17 -24.96
N PHE A 114 -5.56 -10.48 -25.68
CA PHE A 114 -5.76 -10.24 -27.11
C PHE A 114 -5.77 -11.55 -27.87
N LYS A 115 -6.79 -11.74 -28.71
CA LYS A 115 -6.83 -12.85 -29.67
C LYS A 115 -5.96 -12.54 -30.88
N LYS A 116 -5.56 -13.59 -31.62
CA LYS A 116 -4.77 -13.45 -32.84
C LYS A 116 -5.39 -12.45 -33.81
N GLU A 117 -6.70 -12.51 -34.02
CA GLU A 117 -7.39 -11.62 -34.97
C GLU A 117 -7.34 -10.15 -34.53
N GLN A 118 -7.32 -9.90 -33.22
CA GLN A 118 -7.22 -8.53 -32.68
C GLN A 118 -5.80 -7.99 -32.84
N VAL A 119 -4.79 -8.85 -32.67
CA VAL A 119 -3.38 -8.51 -32.93
C VAL A 119 -3.16 -8.27 -34.41
N ASP A 120 -3.62 -9.18 -35.27
CA ASP A 120 -3.51 -9.06 -36.73
C ASP A 120 -4.21 -7.78 -37.22
N ARG A 121 -5.42 -7.49 -36.73
CA ARG A 121 -6.11 -6.23 -37.03
C ARG A 121 -5.27 -5.03 -36.60
N PHE A 122 -4.67 -5.04 -35.43
CA PHE A 122 -3.81 -3.94 -34.98
C PHE A 122 -2.61 -3.74 -35.91
N LEU A 123 -1.90 -4.82 -36.25
CA LEU A 123 -0.71 -4.76 -37.12
C LEU A 123 -1.03 -4.18 -38.51
N HIS A 124 -2.17 -4.56 -39.10
CA HIS A 124 -2.53 -4.14 -40.46
C HIS A 124 -3.29 -2.81 -40.53
N THR A 125 -4.07 -2.45 -39.50
CA THR A 125 -5.00 -1.30 -39.58
C THR A 125 -4.62 -0.10 -38.72
N ALA A 126 -3.75 -0.27 -37.71
CA ALA A 126 -3.32 0.88 -36.92
C ALA A 126 -2.47 1.85 -37.77
N PRO A 127 -2.55 3.17 -37.61
CA PRO A 127 -1.74 4.11 -38.38
C PRO A 127 -0.23 3.99 -38.07
N ASP A 128 0.61 3.83 -39.10
CA ASP A 128 2.06 3.65 -38.93
C ASP A 128 2.75 4.89 -38.35
N ASN A 129 2.29 6.08 -38.71
CA ASN A 129 2.80 7.34 -38.17
C ASN A 129 2.71 7.43 -36.63
N LEU A 130 1.83 6.64 -35.99
CA LEU A 130 1.69 6.57 -34.54
C LEU A 130 2.24 5.28 -33.94
N TYR A 131 2.14 4.16 -34.66
CA TYR A 131 2.37 2.82 -34.07
C TYR A 131 3.43 1.97 -34.77
N LEU A 132 4.16 2.49 -35.77
CA LEU A 132 5.11 1.69 -36.56
C LEU A 132 6.13 0.94 -35.69
N MET A 133 6.72 1.59 -34.70
CA MET A 133 7.72 0.97 -33.80
C MET A 133 7.13 -0.13 -32.90
N MET A 134 5.81 -0.14 -32.70
CA MET A 134 5.11 -1.18 -31.92
C MET A 134 4.63 -2.36 -32.78
N LYS A 135 4.67 -2.22 -34.12
CA LYS A 135 4.22 -3.25 -35.07
C LYS A 135 5.34 -4.16 -35.58
N VAL A 136 6.60 -3.70 -35.51
CA VAL A 136 7.79 -4.40 -36.01
C VAL A 136 8.34 -5.43 -35.03
#